data_AF-A0A7X7I5T3-F1
#
_entry.id   AF-A0A7X7I5T3-F1
#
_cell.length_a   1.000
_cell.length_b   1.000
_cell.length_c   1.000
_cell.angle_alpha   90.00
_cell.angle_beta   90.00
_cell.angle_gamma   90.00
#
_symmetry.space_group_name_H-M   'P 1'
#
loop_
_entity.id
_entity.type
_entity.pdbx_description
1 polymer ?
#
loop_
_entity_poly.entity_id
_entity_poly.type
_entity_poly.pdbx_seq_one_letter_code
_entity_poly.pdbx_strand_id
1 'polypeptide(L)'
;MINRRTFIKLTTASTCFFNTGFALAGNKYKTARYWRPSFGGAVVCELCPRQCVLNNGGTGKCQNRQNRGGQLLALGYGTPCAVHIDPVEKKPLYHMYPGEKTLSIGIAGCNLRCKNCQNYSISQSSPLKTNNVEMTPEDAVDEAVKRGCRIIAFTYSEPSVWIEYVIDTSLLARKKGLKTVLVSSGYINHAPFEDLASVIDGANIDLKSFDYTVYRNLNAGSLEPVLQTLKTARRKGVWLEIVNLIVPRWNDNMSMIREMCKWIYANLGDNTPLHFSRFFPMYKLADLYPTPVESLLNARKIAIDEKLKFVYIGNVPDIDSNTYCPSCRKLLVERKGYIATTHDLKGGCCAGCGTEVSGMWNL
;
A
#
# COMPACT_ATOMS: atom_id res chain seq x y z
N MET A 1 -32.31 -1.65 -11.00
CA MET A 1 -31.48 -0.66 -11.72
C MET A 1 -31.31 0.58 -10.86
N ILE A 2 -30.18 0.72 -10.20
CA ILE A 2 -29.87 1.89 -9.36
C ILE A 2 -28.87 2.75 -10.14
N ASN A 3 -29.26 3.96 -10.53
CA ASN A 3 -28.42 4.84 -11.34
C ASN A 3 -27.38 5.60 -10.50
N ARG A 4 -26.34 6.06 -11.21
CA ARG A 4 -25.11 6.76 -10.82
C ARG A 4 -25.26 7.92 -9.81
N ARG A 5 -26.47 8.47 -9.57
CA ARG A 5 -26.72 9.50 -8.53
C ARG A 5 -26.88 8.93 -7.11
N THR A 6 -27.18 7.64 -6.97
CA THR A 6 -27.41 7.02 -5.64
C THR A 6 -26.11 6.54 -4.98
N PHE A 7 -25.09 6.22 -5.78
CA PHE A 7 -23.78 5.81 -5.26
C PHE A 7 -22.96 6.97 -4.68
N ILE A 8 -23.20 8.21 -5.14
CA ILE A 8 -22.48 9.42 -4.68
C ILE A 8 -23.08 9.99 -3.39
N LYS A 9 -24.30 9.61 -3.01
CA LYS A 9 -24.97 10.12 -1.79
C LYS A 9 -24.73 9.27 -0.53
N LEU A 10 -24.11 8.09 -0.65
CA LEU A 10 -23.76 7.24 0.50
C LEU A 10 -22.39 7.56 1.11
N THR A 11 -21.70 8.61 0.63
CA THR A 11 -20.38 9.03 1.14
C THR A 11 -20.36 10.38 1.85
N THR A 12 -21.51 11.00 2.12
CA THR A 12 -21.58 12.18 3.00
C THR A 12 -21.83 11.75 4.45
N ALA A 13 -20.81 11.16 5.07
CA ALA A 13 -20.73 11.09 6.52
C ALA A 13 -20.01 12.36 7.01
N SER A 14 -20.67 13.03 7.94
CA SER A 14 -20.38 14.33 8.52
C SER A 14 -18.89 14.61 8.78
N THR A 15 -18.37 15.66 8.14
CA THR A 15 -17.12 16.33 8.52
C THR A 15 -17.36 17.14 9.80
N CYS A 16 -17.12 16.54 10.96
CA CYS A 16 -16.90 17.31 12.18
C CYS A 16 -15.51 17.94 12.11
N PHE A 17 -15.46 19.25 11.83
CA PHE A 17 -14.28 20.08 12.06
C PHE A 17 -14.09 20.23 13.57
N PHE A 18 -12.98 19.71 14.10
CA PHE A 18 -12.46 20.18 15.38
C PHE A 18 -11.29 21.11 15.10
N ASN A 19 -11.54 22.39 15.33
CA ASN A 19 -10.53 23.44 15.39
C ASN A 19 -10.11 23.55 16.86
N THR A 20 -8.95 23.03 17.21
CA THR A 20 -8.31 23.33 18.50
C THR A 20 -6.86 23.66 18.21
N GLY A 21 -6.56 24.95 18.18
CA GLY A 21 -5.20 25.43 18.11
C GLY A 21 -4.46 25.09 19.41
N PHE A 22 -3.22 24.64 19.25
CA PHE A 22 -2.13 24.91 20.17
C PHE A 22 -0.85 25.02 19.34
N ALA A 23 -0.13 26.11 19.53
CA ALA A 23 1.21 26.31 18.99
C ALA A 23 2.23 26.00 20.08
N LEU A 24 3.20 25.13 19.80
CA LEU A 24 4.53 25.19 20.40
C LEU A 24 5.57 24.80 19.33
N ALA A 25 6.45 25.75 19.02
CA ALA A 25 7.55 25.61 18.08
C ALA A 25 8.65 24.69 18.64
N GLY A 26 8.41 23.38 18.58
CA GLY A 26 9.47 22.39 18.44
C GLY A 26 9.95 22.35 16.99
N ASN A 27 11.10 21.76 16.72
CA ASN A 27 11.62 21.60 15.37
C ASN A 27 10.54 20.93 14.50
N LYS A 28 9.89 21.69 13.60
CA LYS A 28 8.65 21.27 12.88
C LYS A 28 8.83 20.01 12.03
N TYR A 29 10.07 19.57 11.82
CA TYR A 29 10.43 18.50 10.90
C TYR A 29 11.37 17.50 11.58
N LYS A 30 11.25 16.22 11.21
CA LYS A 30 12.10 15.14 11.69
C LYS A 30 13.35 15.03 10.82
N THR A 31 14.53 14.83 11.42
CA THR A 31 15.74 14.48 10.67
C THR A 31 15.54 13.13 9.96
N ALA A 32 15.85 13.10 8.66
CA ALA A 32 15.78 11.87 7.86
C ALA A 32 16.87 10.87 8.30
N ARG A 33 16.58 9.57 8.21
CA ARG A 33 17.54 8.51 8.60
C ARG A 33 18.49 8.09 7.47
N TYR A 34 18.02 8.13 6.23
CA TYR A 34 18.71 7.51 5.09
C TYR A 34 19.29 8.55 4.14
N TRP A 35 20.44 9.10 4.51
CA TRP A 35 21.18 10.06 3.70
C TRP A 35 22.63 10.17 4.16
N ARG A 36 23.45 10.78 3.32
CA ARG A 36 24.83 11.15 3.65
C ARG A 36 25.15 12.56 3.19
N PRO A 37 26.09 13.26 3.86
CA PRO A 37 26.57 14.55 3.39
C PRO A 37 27.28 14.42 2.03
N SER A 38 27.31 15.54 1.31
CA SER A 38 27.99 15.71 0.03
C SER A 38 28.67 17.09 0.00
N PHE A 39 29.52 17.32 -1.00
CA PHE A 39 30.29 18.56 -1.14
C PHE A 39 29.40 19.81 -1.15
N GLY A 40 29.87 20.91 -0.54
CA GLY A 40 29.19 22.21 -0.58
C GLY A 40 27.89 22.28 0.24
N GLY A 41 27.74 21.47 1.29
CA GLY A 41 26.52 21.43 2.10
C GLY A 41 25.33 20.75 1.41
N ALA A 42 25.58 20.06 0.30
CA ALA A 42 24.62 19.19 -0.34
C ALA A 42 24.46 17.88 0.45
N VAL A 43 23.38 17.15 0.19
CA VAL A 43 23.14 15.82 0.74
C VAL A 43 22.72 14.85 -0.35
N VAL A 44 23.02 13.57 -0.18
CA VAL A 44 22.50 12.49 -1.02
C VAL A 44 21.46 11.72 -0.24
N CYS A 45 20.21 11.71 -0.69
CA CYS A 45 19.14 10.93 -0.10
C CYS A 45 19.21 9.48 -0.58
N GLU A 46 19.35 8.53 0.33
CA GLU A 46 19.56 7.10 0.04
C GLU A 46 18.32 6.24 0.31
N LEU A 47 17.19 6.89 0.63
CA LEU A 47 15.93 6.23 0.95
C LEU A 47 15.36 5.37 -0.18
N CYS A 48 15.42 5.86 -1.42
CA CYS A 48 14.82 5.18 -2.57
C CYS A 48 15.73 5.25 -3.79
N PRO A 49 15.46 4.46 -4.84
CA PRO A 49 16.32 4.36 -6.02
C PRO A 49 16.48 5.67 -6.82
N ARG A 50 15.78 6.75 -6.43
CA ARG A 50 15.96 8.09 -7.02
C ARG A 50 17.30 8.73 -6.66
N GLN A 51 17.90 8.35 -5.53
CA GLN A 51 19.19 8.85 -5.04
C GLN A 51 19.38 10.37 -5.23
N CYS A 52 18.39 11.16 -4.80
CA CYS A 52 18.39 12.60 -5.09
C CYS A 52 19.59 13.28 -4.40
N VAL A 53 20.39 13.99 -5.20
CA VAL A 53 21.40 14.95 -4.71
C VAL A 53 20.72 16.29 -4.52
N LEU A 54 20.75 16.82 -3.29
CA LEU A 54 20.01 18.01 -2.90
C LEU A 54 20.98 19.05 -2.32
N ASN A 55 21.15 20.16 -3.02
CA ASN A 55 21.79 21.36 -2.46
C ASN A 55 20.94 21.93 -1.31
N ASN A 56 21.49 22.85 -0.52
CA ASN A 56 20.73 23.51 0.54
C ASN A 56 19.43 24.13 0.00
N GLY A 57 18.30 23.89 0.68
CA GLY A 57 16.95 24.27 0.24
C GLY A 57 16.31 23.30 -0.77
N GLY A 58 17.09 22.44 -1.41
CA GLY A 58 16.65 21.49 -2.41
C GLY A 58 15.68 20.45 -1.85
N THR A 59 14.61 20.16 -2.61
CA THR A 59 13.58 19.18 -2.26
C THR A 59 13.64 18.00 -3.22
N GLY A 60 13.62 16.79 -2.68
CA GLY A 60 13.63 15.54 -3.43
C GLY A 60 12.38 15.39 -4.30
N LYS A 61 12.48 14.51 -5.30
CA LYS A 61 11.37 14.21 -6.22
C LYS A 61 10.12 13.74 -5.47
N CYS A 62 10.23 13.18 -4.27
CA CYS A 62 9.06 12.80 -3.48
C CYS A 62 8.28 13.97 -2.85
N GLN A 63 8.78 15.21 -2.93
CA GLN A 63 8.23 16.41 -2.29
C GLN A 63 8.21 16.39 -0.75
N ASN A 64 8.77 15.34 -0.13
CA ASN A 64 8.75 15.12 1.32
C ASN A 64 10.17 15.19 1.95
N ARG A 65 11.24 15.14 1.15
CA ARG A 65 12.62 15.18 1.64
C ARG A 65 13.27 16.49 1.24
N GLN A 66 13.75 17.28 2.20
CA GLN A 66 14.38 18.58 1.92
C GLN A 66 15.69 18.72 2.67
N ASN A 67 16.73 19.20 1.97
CA ASN A 67 17.97 19.61 2.61
C ASN A 67 17.80 21.00 3.24
N ARG A 68 18.10 21.14 4.52
CA ARG A 68 18.22 22.44 5.20
C ARG A 68 19.52 22.48 5.99
N GLY A 69 20.41 23.39 5.61
CA GLY A 69 21.69 23.60 6.30
C GLY A 69 22.61 22.37 6.27
N GLY A 70 22.55 21.53 5.24
CA GLY A 70 23.34 20.30 5.15
C GLY A 70 22.73 19.10 5.88
N GLN A 71 21.50 19.22 6.38
CA GLN A 71 20.76 18.14 7.01
C GLN A 71 19.52 17.79 6.18
N LEU A 72 19.32 16.50 5.87
CA LEU A 72 18.10 16.05 5.22
C LEU A 72 16.96 15.91 6.24
N LEU A 73 15.82 16.53 5.96
CA LEU A 73 14.62 16.52 6.80
C LEU A 73 13.45 15.80 6.10
N ALA A 74 12.62 15.12 6.89
CA ALA A 74 11.32 14.59 6.50
C ALA A 74 10.22 15.63 6.81
N LEU A 75 9.64 16.20 5.76
CA LEU A 75 8.71 17.33 5.86
C LEU A 75 7.33 16.93 6.38
N GLY A 76 6.88 15.72 6.07
CA GLY A 76 5.54 15.24 6.40
C GLY A 76 5.42 14.44 7.70
N TYR A 77 6.49 14.37 8.52
CA TYR A 77 6.46 13.61 9.76
C TYR A 77 5.38 14.17 10.69
N GLY A 78 4.47 13.31 11.17
CA GLY A 78 3.40 13.70 12.10
C GLY A 78 2.31 14.61 11.52
N THR A 79 2.22 14.73 10.20
CA THR A 79 1.27 15.65 9.53
C THR A 79 0.45 14.97 8.43
N PRO A 80 -0.36 13.94 8.76
CA PRO A 80 -1.20 13.29 7.77
C PRO A 80 -2.23 14.24 7.16
N CYS A 81 -2.45 14.06 5.85
CA CYS A 81 -3.44 14.79 5.06
C CYS A 81 -4.72 13.96 4.82
N ALA A 82 -4.70 12.69 5.21
CA ALA A 82 -5.83 11.78 5.15
C ALA A 82 -5.76 10.81 6.32
N VAL A 83 -6.84 10.76 7.11
CA VAL A 83 -7.02 9.81 8.21
C VAL A 83 -8.44 9.27 8.13
N HIS A 84 -8.59 7.96 7.97
CA HIS A 84 -9.89 7.32 7.87
C HIS A 84 -9.91 5.98 8.60
N ILE A 85 -11.10 5.54 8.99
CA ILE A 85 -11.33 4.16 9.42
C ILE A 85 -11.78 3.39 8.19
N ASP A 86 -10.94 2.49 7.70
CA ASP A 86 -11.22 1.66 6.53
C ASP A 86 -11.18 0.17 6.92
N PRO A 87 -11.96 -0.69 6.25
CA PRO A 87 -11.80 -2.14 6.36
C PRO A 87 -10.47 -2.60 5.75
N VAL A 88 -9.90 -3.68 6.28
CA VAL A 88 -8.64 -4.28 5.78
C VAL A 88 -8.76 -4.73 4.32
N GLU A 89 -9.96 -5.09 3.87
CA GLU A 89 -10.28 -5.44 2.48
C GLU A 89 -10.00 -4.30 1.50
N LYS A 90 -10.05 -3.04 1.96
CA LYS A 90 -9.70 -1.86 1.14
C LYS A 90 -8.18 -1.67 0.99
N LYS A 91 -7.36 -2.38 1.78
CA LYS A 91 -5.88 -2.44 1.69
C LYS A 91 -5.39 -3.63 0.85
N PRO A 92 -6.28 -4.18 0.00
CA PRO A 92 -6.29 -5.58 -0.47
C PRO A 92 -5.45 -6.57 0.35
N LEU A 93 -5.75 -6.68 1.64
CA LEU A 93 -5.12 -7.65 2.54
C LEU A 93 -6.16 -8.71 2.94
N TYR A 94 -6.53 -9.57 1.99
CA TYR A 94 -7.65 -10.51 2.13
C TYR A 94 -7.33 -11.66 3.08
N HIS A 95 -6.06 -11.95 3.30
CA HIS A 95 -5.59 -13.02 4.16
C HIS A 95 -4.96 -12.46 5.44
N MET A 96 -5.27 -11.21 5.80
CA MET A 96 -4.83 -10.61 7.06
C MET A 96 -6.04 -10.02 7.80
N TYR A 97 -6.51 -10.76 8.78
CA TYR A 97 -7.62 -10.41 9.66
C TYR A 97 -8.88 -9.92 8.94
N PRO A 98 -9.49 -10.75 8.07
CA PRO A 98 -10.66 -10.35 7.29
C PRO A 98 -11.77 -9.76 8.17
N GLY A 99 -12.36 -8.64 7.72
CA GLY A 99 -13.43 -7.92 8.40
C GLY A 99 -12.96 -6.89 9.41
N GLU A 100 -11.65 -6.81 9.69
CA GLU A 100 -11.11 -5.87 10.66
C GLU A 100 -11.07 -4.42 10.18
N LYS A 101 -11.14 -3.51 11.15
CA LYS A 101 -10.99 -2.08 10.94
C LYS A 101 -9.53 -1.65 11.06
N THR A 102 -9.14 -0.76 10.18
CA THR A 102 -7.81 -0.14 10.14
C THR A 102 -7.93 1.36 10.40
N LEU A 103 -7.03 1.92 11.21
CA LEU A 103 -6.76 3.36 11.17
C LEU A 103 -5.84 3.61 9.97
N SER A 104 -6.39 4.15 8.90
CA SER A 104 -5.69 4.41 7.65
C SER A 104 -5.14 5.81 7.59
N ILE A 105 -3.83 5.93 7.39
CA ILE A 105 -3.10 7.20 7.43
C ILE A 105 -2.38 7.43 6.10
N GLY A 106 -2.51 8.63 5.55
CA GLY A 106 -1.77 9.09 4.38
C GLY A 106 -1.14 10.47 4.58
N ILE A 107 0.16 10.55 4.29
CA ILE A 107 0.95 11.80 4.28
C ILE A 107 1.32 12.13 2.83
N ALA A 108 1.24 13.39 2.43
CA ALA A 108 1.49 13.78 1.04
C ALA A 108 2.91 13.45 0.54
N GLY A 109 3.03 13.35 -0.78
CA GLY A 109 4.27 13.02 -1.48
C GLY A 109 4.40 11.56 -1.89
N CYS A 110 5.16 11.33 -2.96
CA CYS A 110 5.41 10.02 -3.55
C CYS A 110 6.65 10.05 -4.43
N ASN A 111 7.48 9.01 -4.37
CA ASN A 111 8.71 8.90 -5.15
C ASN A 111 8.48 8.37 -6.58
N LEU A 112 7.25 8.03 -6.96
CA LEU A 112 6.82 7.69 -8.32
C LEU A 112 6.00 8.82 -8.97
N ARG A 113 5.78 8.71 -10.29
CA ARG A 113 4.94 9.61 -11.10
C ARG A 113 3.96 8.83 -11.97
N CYS A 114 3.18 7.96 -11.32
CA CYS A 114 2.21 7.10 -12.00
C CYS A 114 1.18 7.93 -12.78
N LYS A 115 1.06 7.70 -14.09
CA LYS A 115 0.07 8.40 -14.94
C LYS A 115 -1.38 8.03 -14.59
N ASN A 116 -1.58 6.84 -14.00
CA ASN A 116 -2.84 6.30 -13.51
C ASN A 116 -3.08 6.53 -12.00
N CYS A 117 -2.34 7.43 -11.34
CA CYS A 117 -2.44 7.60 -9.89
C CYS A 117 -3.84 8.05 -9.45
N GLN A 118 -4.48 7.28 -8.56
CA GLN A 118 -5.82 7.61 -8.06
C GLN A 118 -5.80 8.75 -7.03
N ASN A 119 -4.74 8.82 -6.25
CA ASN A 119 -4.54 9.82 -5.19
C ASN A 119 -3.53 10.89 -5.65
N TYR A 120 -3.60 11.32 -6.90
CA TYR A 120 -2.63 12.24 -7.49
C TYR A 120 -2.59 13.59 -6.76
N SER A 121 -3.72 14.06 -6.22
CA SER A 121 -3.83 15.33 -5.48
C SER A 121 -2.93 15.39 -4.24
N ILE A 122 -2.73 14.28 -3.54
CA ILE A 122 -1.86 14.21 -2.35
C ILE A 122 -0.48 13.60 -2.66
N SER A 123 -0.40 12.59 -3.53
CA SER A 123 0.86 11.91 -3.85
C SER A 123 1.81 12.77 -4.68
N GLN A 124 1.28 13.71 -5.48
CA GLN A 124 2.07 14.62 -6.32
C GLN A 124 2.29 15.99 -5.68
N SER A 125 1.86 16.16 -4.43
CA SER A 125 1.94 17.40 -3.67
C SER A 125 2.96 17.29 -2.55
N SER A 126 3.50 18.44 -2.13
CA SER A 126 4.30 18.51 -0.91
C SER A 126 3.39 18.45 0.32
N PRO A 127 3.80 17.79 1.42
CA PRO A 127 3.12 17.92 2.72
C PRO A 127 2.91 19.36 3.15
N LEU A 128 3.77 20.29 2.73
CA LEU A 128 3.64 21.71 3.08
C LEU A 128 2.49 22.43 2.34
N LYS A 129 1.85 21.78 1.37
CA LYS A 129 0.80 22.35 0.52
C LYS A 129 -0.55 21.63 0.67
N THR A 130 -0.63 20.61 1.50
CA THR A 130 -1.87 19.88 1.77
C THR A 130 -2.50 20.34 3.09
N ASN A 131 -3.80 20.11 3.23
CA ASN A 131 -4.50 20.31 4.49
C ASN A 131 -4.17 19.13 5.40
N ASN A 132 -3.39 19.37 6.46
CA ASN A 132 -2.92 18.33 7.35
C ASN A 132 -3.50 18.50 8.74
N VAL A 133 -3.60 17.39 9.45
CA VAL A 133 -3.81 17.38 10.91
C VAL A 133 -2.48 17.05 11.59
N GLU A 134 -2.26 17.57 12.79
CA GLU A 134 -1.14 17.13 13.62
C GLU A 134 -1.52 15.80 14.27
N MET A 135 -0.65 14.80 14.11
CA MET A 135 -0.85 13.48 14.67
C MET A 135 0.52 12.83 14.82
N THR A 136 1.08 12.90 16.02
CA THR A 136 2.33 12.22 16.36
C THR A 136 2.17 10.69 16.25
N PRO A 137 3.28 9.92 16.23
CA PRO A 137 3.20 8.46 16.31
C PRO A 137 2.38 7.95 17.50
N GLU A 138 2.51 8.59 18.66
CA GLU A 138 1.73 8.31 19.86
C GLU A 138 0.24 8.59 19.64
N ASP A 139 -0.11 9.76 19.09
CA ASP A 139 -1.50 10.12 18.78
C ASP A 139 -2.16 9.12 17.82
N ALA A 140 -1.41 8.65 16.81
CA ALA A 140 -1.91 7.65 15.86
C ALA A 140 -2.23 6.33 16.54
N VAL A 141 -1.39 5.89 17.47
CA VAL A 141 -1.61 4.66 18.25
C VAL A 141 -2.79 4.81 19.19
N ASP A 142 -2.86 5.93 19.92
CA ASP A 142 -3.95 6.19 20.87
C ASP A 142 -5.29 6.37 20.14
N GLU A 143 -5.32 7.04 18.99
CA GLU A 143 -6.54 7.17 18.17
C GLU A 143 -6.96 5.81 17.61
N ALA A 144 -6.04 4.93 17.21
CA ALA A 144 -6.37 3.58 16.77
C ALA A 144 -7.04 2.78 17.90
N VAL A 145 -6.48 2.79 19.10
CA VAL A 145 -7.08 2.14 20.29
C VAL A 145 -8.45 2.73 20.60
N LYS A 146 -8.57 4.06 20.65
CA LYS A 146 -9.81 4.77 20.96
C LYS A 146 -10.94 4.47 19.97
N ARG A 147 -10.60 4.26 18.69
CA ARG A 147 -11.57 3.91 17.63
C ARG A 147 -11.84 2.42 17.51
N GLY A 148 -11.20 1.59 18.32
CA GLY A 148 -11.30 0.13 18.24
C GLY A 148 -10.69 -0.45 16.96
N CYS A 149 -9.72 0.22 16.36
CA CYS A 149 -8.95 -0.30 15.24
C CYS A 149 -7.82 -1.18 15.77
N ARG A 150 -7.78 -2.45 15.34
CA ARG A 150 -6.69 -3.38 15.72
C ARG A 150 -5.45 -3.25 14.82
N ILE A 151 -5.58 -2.51 13.73
CA ILE A 151 -4.57 -2.36 12.68
C ILE A 151 -4.38 -0.87 12.37
N ILE A 152 -3.12 -0.44 12.19
CA ILE A 152 -2.79 0.87 11.59
C ILE A 152 -2.27 0.62 10.17
N ALA A 153 -2.91 1.24 9.18
CA ALA A 153 -2.55 1.10 7.78
C ALA A 153 -1.91 2.38 7.24
N PHE A 154 -0.68 2.27 6.77
CA PHE A 154 0.02 3.36 6.09
C PHE A 154 -0.27 3.28 4.59
N THR A 155 -0.96 4.27 4.01
CA THR A 155 -1.56 4.15 2.67
C THR A 155 -1.83 5.51 1.98
N TYR A 156 -2.70 5.50 0.97
CA TYR A 156 -3.16 6.59 0.10
C TYR A 156 -2.11 7.24 -0.80
N SER A 157 -0.92 7.51 -0.29
CA SER A 157 0.21 8.04 -1.06
C SER A 157 1.31 6.98 -1.20
N GLU A 158 2.54 7.25 -0.73
CA GLU A 158 3.63 6.30 -0.68
C GLU A 158 4.33 6.36 0.68
N PRO A 159 4.04 5.41 1.59
CA PRO A 159 4.58 5.47 2.95
C PRO A 159 6.09 5.36 3.07
N SER A 160 6.76 4.74 2.09
CA SER A 160 8.23 4.67 2.12
C SER A 160 8.88 6.05 2.13
N VAL A 161 8.24 7.10 1.59
CA VAL A 161 8.85 8.45 1.59
C VAL A 161 8.75 9.19 2.92
N TRP A 162 7.98 8.67 3.88
CA TRP A 162 7.86 9.14 5.26
C TRP A 162 8.13 8.01 6.28
N ILE A 163 9.06 7.12 5.93
CA ILE A 163 9.45 5.91 6.68
C ILE A 163 9.69 6.12 8.18
N GLU A 164 10.23 7.27 8.61
CA GLU A 164 10.49 7.52 10.04
C GLU A 164 9.20 7.51 10.85
N TYR A 165 8.13 8.08 10.31
CA TYR A 165 6.82 8.08 10.96
C TYR A 165 6.22 6.68 10.99
N VAL A 166 6.39 5.89 9.92
CA VAL A 166 5.96 4.48 9.85
C VAL A 166 6.67 3.64 10.92
N ILE A 167 7.99 3.77 11.03
CA ILE A 167 8.80 3.00 11.98
C ILE A 167 8.44 3.38 13.41
N ASP A 168 8.44 4.68 13.74
CA ASP A 168 8.17 5.15 15.09
C ASP A 168 6.76 4.72 15.54
N THR A 169 5.76 4.87 14.65
CA THR A 169 4.37 4.44 14.93
C THR A 169 4.27 2.92 15.09
N SER A 170 4.96 2.13 14.25
CA SER A 170 4.90 0.66 14.33
C SER A 170 5.52 0.12 15.63
N LEU A 171 6.62 0.72 16.08
CA LEU A 171 7.25 0.35 17.35
C LEU A 171 6.34 0.64 18.56
N LEU A 172 5.59 1.74 18.52
CA LEU A 172 4.62 2.09 19.56
C LEU A 172 3.36 1.22 19.49
N ALA A 173 2.83 0.98 18.28
CA ALA A 173 1.66 0.14 18.03
C ALA A 173 1.86 -1.27 18.61
N ARG A 174 3.05 -1.85 18.40
CA ARG A 174 3.40 -3.18 18.93
C ARG A 174 3.31 -3.23 20.46
N LYS A 175 3.70 -2.18 21.18
CA LYS A 175 3.60 -2.11 22.65
C LYS A 175 2.15 -2.12 23.15
N LYS A 176 1.20 -1.76 22.29
CA LYS A 176 -0.24 -1.76 22.57
C LYS A 176 -0.97 -2.98 21.97
N GLY A 177 -0.24 -3.94 21.42
CA GLY A 177 -0.81 -5.13 20.76
C GLY A 177 -1.48 -4.83 19.42
N LEU A 178 -1.29 -3.63 18.85
CA LEU A 178 -1.79 -3.30 17.52
C LEU A 178 -0.85 -3.86 16.44
N LYS A 179 -1.43 -4.15 15.28
CA LYS A 179 -0.69 -4.54 14.08
C LYS A 179 -0.49 -3.35 13.16
N THR A 180 0.57 -3.37 12.36
CA THR A 180 0.75 -2.37 11.32
C THR A 180 0.91 -2.96 9.94
N VAL A 181 0.34 -2.26 8.95
CA VAL A 181 0.37 -2.68 7.54
C VAL A 181 0.84 -1.56 6.63
N LEU A 182 1.64 -1.95 5.64
CA LEU A 182 2.19 -1.07 4.62
C LEU A 182 1.45 -1.28 3.28
N VAL A 183 0.76 -0.26 2.77
CA VAL A 183 0.25 -0.27 1.38
C VAL A 183 1.14 0.64 0.54
N SER A 184 1.95 0.06 -0.33
CA SER A 184 3.07 0.77 -0.97
C SER A 184 3.31 0.31 -2.41
N SER A 185 3.95 1.16 -3.20
CA SER A 185 4.53 0.77 -4.49
C SER A 185 5.81 -0.06 -4.38
N GLY A 186 6.36 -0.21 -3.18
CA GLY A 186 7.60 -0.96 -2.94
C GLY A 186 8.83 -0.34 -3.61
N TYR A 187 8.79 0.92 -4.02
CA TYR A 187 9.91 1.58 -4.69
C TYR A 187 10.88 2.21 -3.70
N ILE A 188 11.63 1.37 -2.99
CA ILE A 188 12.51 1.73 -1.88
C ILE A 188 13.87 1.01 -2.02
N ASN A 189 14.94 1.59 -1.48
CA ASN A 189 16.23 0.90 -1.47
C ASN A 189 16.24 -0.23 -0.43
N HIS A 190 17.13 -1.19 -0.63
CA HIS A 190 17.18 -2.42 0.17
C HIS A 190 17.37 -2.16 1.68
N ALA A 191 18.40 -1.40 2.08
CA ALA A 191 18.70 -1.15 3.49
C ALA A 191 17.55 -0.40 4.24
N PRO A 192 16.96 0.69 3.70
CA PRO A 192 15.79 1.29 4.31
C PRO A 192 14.59 0.34 4.44
N PHE A 193 14.39 -0.56 3.47
CA PHE A 193 13.30 -1.52 3.54
C PHE A 193 13.55 -2.66 4.54
N GLU A 194 14.80 -3.07 4.73
CA GLU A 194 15.20 -4.03 5.77
C GLU A 194 14.79 -3.56 7.17
N ASP A 195 15.03 -2.29 7.48
CA ASP A 195 14.61 -1.67 8.75
C ASP A 195 13.08 -1.62 8.86
N LEU A 196 12.41 -1.18 7.81
CA LEU A 196 10.95 -1.08 7.76
C LEU A 196 10.27 -2.45 7.92
N ALA A 197 10.76 -3.46 7.21
CA ALA A 197 10.25 -4.82 7.26
C ALA A 197 10.44 -5.49 8.62
N SER A 198 11.35 -4.99 9.45
CA SER A 198 11.58 -5.52 10.81
C SER A 198 10.53 -5.04 11.83
N VAL A 199 9.73 -4.02 11.48
CA VAL A 199 8.76 -3.41 12.41
C VAL A 199 7.29 -3.56 12.00
N ILE A 200 7.00 -3.80 10.71
CA ILE A 200 5.63 -4.00 10.21
C ILE A 200 5.20 -5.46 10.24
N ASP A 201 3.89 -5.73 10.34
CA ASP A 201 3.33 -7.08 10.35
C ASP A 201 2.90 -7.56 8.96
N GLY A 202 2.39 -6.65 8.12
CA GLY A 202 1.90 -6.98 6.79
C GLY A 202 2.17 -5.89 5.75
N ALA A 203 2.14 -6.27 4.48
CA ALA A 203 2.32 -5.37 3.35
C ALA A 203 1.45 -5.80 2.17
N ASN A 204 0.81 -4.80 1.56
CA ASN A 204 0.30 -4.91 0.20
C ASN A 204 1.21 -4.09 -0.72
N ILE A 205 1.86 -4.76 -1.66
CA ILE A 205 2.81 -4.13 -2.58
C ILE A 205 2.26 -4.13 -4.00
N ASP A 206 2.21 -2.95 -4.60
CA ASP A 206 1.76 -2.79 -5.99
C ASP A 206 2.87 -3.19 -6.98
N LEU A 207 2.78 -4.38 -7.57
CA LEU A 207 3.61 -4.79 -8.70
C LEU A 207 2.99 -4.26 -10.00
N LYS A 208 3.27 -2.99 -10.31
CA LYS A 208 2.52 -2.20 -11.32
C LYS A 208 2.69 -2.65 -12.77
N SER A 209 3.81 -3.28 -13.12
CA SER A 209 4.07 -3.84 -14.45
C SER A 209 5.19 -4.87 -14.33
N PHE A 210 5.32 -5.76 -15.31
CA PHE A 210 6.42 -6.72 -15.40
C PHE A 210 7.23 -6.55 -16.70
N ASP A 211 7.23 -5.33 -17.23
CA ASP A 211 8.06 -4.88 -18.35
C ASP A 211 8.79 -3.59 -17.97
N TYR A 212 10.11 -3.53 -18.22
CA TYR A 212 10.95 -2.39 -17.83
C TYR A 212 10.55 -1.08 -18.51
N THR A 213 10.18 -1.14 -19.79
CA THR A 213 9.81 0.05 -20.57
C THR A 213 8.46 0.60 -20.12
N VAL A 214 7.47 -0.27 -19.93
CA VAL A 214 6.17 0.08 -19.38
C VAL A 214 6.32 0.67 -17.97
N TYR A 215 7.08 0.03 -17.08
CA TYR A 215 7.27 0.52 -15.71
C TYR A 215 7.86 1.93 -15.68
N ARG A 216 8.88 2.18 -16.52
CA ARG A 216 9.49 3.51 -16.67
C ARG A 216 8.49 4.52 -17.21
N ASN A 217 7.76 4.18 -18.27
CA ASN A 217 6.92 5.13 -18.99
C ASN A 217 5.58 5.41 -18.28
N LEU A 218 5.05 4.43 -17.54
CA LEU A 218 3.81 4.54 -16.78
C LEU A 218 4.04 5.14 -15.39
N ASN A 219 5.12 4.73 -14.70
CA ASN A 219 5.33 5.03 -13.27
C ASN A 219 6.53 5.95 -12.99
N ALA A 220 7.38 6.21 -13.99
CA ALA A 220 8.66 6.91 -13.84
C ALA A 220 9.59 6.28 -12.80
N GLY A 221 9.55 4.95 -12.68
CA GLY A 221 10.41 4.14 -11.81
C GLY A 221 11.06 2.98 -12.57
N SER A 222 11.63 2.05 -11.84
CA SER A 222 12.19 0.80 -12.35
C SER A 222 11.59 -0.41 -11.62
N LEU A 223 11.54 -1.56 -12.30
CA LEU A 223 10.94 -2.79 -11.78
C LEU A 223 11.78 -3.44 -10.67
N GLU A 224 13.09 -3.56 -10.89
CA GLU A 224 13.98 -4.36 -10.03
C GLU A 224 13.92 -4.00 -8.53
N PRO A 225 13.90 -2.71 -8.11
CA PRO A 225 13.80 -2.38 -6.68
C PRO A 225 12.51 -2.90 -6.02
N VAL A 226 11.41 -2.98 -6.78
CA VAL A 226 10.13 -3.52 -6.27
C VAL A 226 10.22 -5.03 -6.11
N LEU A 227 10.87 -5.73 -7.05
CA LEU A 227 11.12 -7.18 -6.95
C LEU A 227 11.99 -7.51 -5.73
N GLN A 228 13.01 -6.70 -5.45
CA GLN A 228 13.86 -6.86 -4.25
C GLN A 228 13.09 -6.58 -2.96
N THR A 229 12.18 -5.61 -2.97
CA THR A 229 11.27 -5.33 -1.84
C THR A 229 10.37 -6.53 -1.55
N LEU A 230 9.74 -7.12 -2.57
CA LEU A 230 8.90 -8.32 -2.42
C LEU A 230 9.67 -9.50 -1.82
N LYS A 231 10.88 -9.78 -2.34
CA LYS A 231 11.78 -10.83 -1.80
C LYS A 231 12.17 -10.57 -0.35
N THR A 232 12.48 -9.31 -0.02
CA THR A 232 12.87 -8.92 1.34
C THR A 232 11.72 -9.06 2.32
N ALA A 233 10.50 -8.65 1.94
CA ALA A 233 9.31 -8.80 2.77
C ALA A 233 9.07 -10.27 3.11
N ARG A 234 9.15 -11.14 2.10
CA ARG A 234 9.01 -12.59 2.26
C ARG A 234 10.08 -13.16 3.21
N ARG A 235 11.35 -12.81 3.01
CA ARG A 235 12.47 -13.26 3.85
C ARG A 235 12.32 -12.80 5.30
N LYS A 236 11.78 -11.60 5.53
CA LYS A 236 11.57 -11.02 6.87
C LYS A 236 10.33 -11.52 7.58
N GLY A 237 9.51 -12.36 6.93
CA GLY A 237 8.27 -12.87 7.52
C GLY A 237 7.14 -11.84 7.58
N VAL A 238 7.22 -10.75 6.82
CA VAL A 238 6.10 -9.81 6.65
C VAL A 238 5.01 -10.51 5.84
N TRP A 239 3.76 -10.48 6.31
CA TRP A 239 2.64 -11.00 5.52
C TRP A 239 2.52 -10.20 4.22
N LEU A 240 2.54 -10.86 3.07
CA LEU A 240 2.65 -10.18 1.78
C LEU A 240 1.50 -10.55 0.85
N GLU A 241 0.80 -9.53 0.36
CA GLU A 241 -0.13 -9.62 -0.77
C GLU A 241 0.29 -8.65 -1.87
N ILE A 242 -0.03 -8.98 -3.12
CA ILE A 242 0.38 -8.21 -4.29
C ILE A 242 -0.83 -7.69 -5.03
N VAL A 243 -0.80 -6.41 -5.42
CA VAL A 243 -1.79 -5.85 -6.34
C VAL A 243 -1.15 -5.54 -7.68
N ASN A 244 -1.84 -5.91 -8.75
CA ASN A 244 -1.58 -5.46 -10.10
C ASN A 244 -2.84 -4.78 -10.65
N LEU A 245 -2.81 -3.45 -10.72
CA LEU A 245 -3.86 -2.66 -11.39
C LEU A 245 -3.63 -2.76 -12.90
N ILE A 246 -4.52 -3.44 -13.62
CA ILE A 246 -4.39 -3.61 -15.07
C ILE A 246 -4.92 -2.36 -15.77
N VAL A 247 -4.03 -1.62 -16.42
CA VAL A 247 -4.27 -0.41 -17.20
C VAL A 247 -4.25 -0.76 -18.69
N PRO A 248 -5.36 -0.55 -19.44
CA PRO A 248 -5.42 -0.87 -20.86
C PRO A 248 -4.33 -0.18 -21.68
N ARG A 249 -3.78 -0.87 -22.69
CA ARG A 249 -2.68 -0.44 -23.56
C ARG A 249 -1.32 -0.25 -22.87
N TRP A 250 -1.21 -0.54 -21.58
CA TRP A 250 0.02 -0.36 -20.82
C TRP A 250 0.54 -1.67 -20.26
N ASN A 251 -0.26 -2.33 -19.42
CA ASN A 251 0.17 -3.56 -18.74
C ASN A 251 -0.88 -4.70 -18.85
N ASP A 252 -1.79 -4.60 -19.81
CA ASP A 252 -2.85 -5.57 -20.12
C ASP A 252 -2.41 -6.68 -21.09
N ASN A 253 -1.11 -6.80 -21.35
CA ASN A 253 -0.56 -7.88 -22.15
C ASN A 253 -0.50 -9.19 -21.33
N MET A 254 -1.20 -10.22 -21.82
CA MET A 254 -1.33 -11.51 -21.15
C MET A 254 -0.01 -12.31 -21.04
N SER A 255 0.93 -12.16 -21.98
CA SER A 255 2.24 -12.84 -21.86
C SER A 255 3.07 -12.21 -20.74
N MET A 256 3.07 -10.90 -20.62
CA MET A 256 3.74 -10.21 -19.51
C MET A 256 3.09 -10.53 -18.15
N ILE A 257 1.75 -10.65 -18.08
CA ILE A 257 1.07 -11.12 -16.86
C ILE A 257 1.49 -12.54 -16.50
N ARG A 258 1.63 -13.43 -17.50
CA ARG A 258 2.13 -14.79 -17.28
C ARG A 258 3.54 -14.79 -16.68
N GLU A 259 4.46 -14.00 -17.24
CA GLU A 259 5.82 -13.90 -16.71
C GLU A 259 5.86 -13.33 -15.29
N MET A 260 5.00 -12.37 -14.98
CA MET A 260 4.81 -11.88 -13.60
C MET A 260 4.36 -13.00 -12.66
N CYS A 261 3.38 -13.82 -13.07
CA CYS A 261 2.85 -14.90 -12.25
C CYS A 261 3.89 -16.01 -12.02
N LYS A 262 4.63 -16.41 -13.06
CA LYS A 262 5.76 -17.34 -12.95
C LYS A 262 6.81 -16.84 -11.96
N TRP A 263 7.14 -15.55 -12.04
CA TRP A 263 8.11 -14.95 -11.14
C TRP A 263 7.61 -14.96 -9.69
N ILE A 264 6.34 -14.61 -9.44
CA ILE A 264 5.73 -14.65 -8.11
C ILE A 264 5.78 -16.09 -7.56
N TYR A 265 5.35 -17.08 -8.34
CA TYR A 265 5.40 -18.48 -7.96
C TYR A 265 6.83 -18.91 -7.58
N ALA A 266 7.81 -18.62 -8.44
CA ALA A 266 9.19 -19.06 -8.25
C ALA A 266 9.91 -18.36 -7.09
N ASN A 267 9.58 -17.10 -6.78
CA ASN A 267 10.34 -16.29 -5.83
C ASN A 267 9.62 -16.08 -4.49
N LEU A 268 8.29 -16.14 -4.46
CA LEU A 268 7.47 -15.84 -3.28
C LEU A 268 6.61 -17.04 -2.85
N GLY A 269 6.30 -17.93 -3.79
CA GLY A 269 5.55 -19.17 -3.58
C GLY A 269 4.08 -19.06 -3.99
N ASP A 270 3.46 -20.21 -4.24
CA ASP A 270 2.09 -20.38 -4.70
C ASP A 270 1.00 -19.84 -3.76
N ASN A 271 1.33 -19.73 -2.47
CA ASN A 271 0.47 -19.22 -1.42
C ASN A 271 0.44 -17.68 -1.35
N THR A 272 1.19 -16.96 -2.18
CA THR A 272 1.20 -15.48 -2.21
C THR A 272 -0.08 -14.95 -2.87
N PRO A 273 -0.96 -14.25 -2.14
CA PRO A 273 -2.18 -13.71 -2.75
C PRO A 273 -1.88 -12.63 -3.79
N LEU A 274 -2.54 -12.75 -4.94
CA LEU A 274 -2.44 -11.80 -6.05
C LEU A 274 -3.81 -11.21 -6.37
N HIS A 275 -3.87 -9.88 -6.46
CA HIS A 275 -5.07 -9.12 -6.75
C HIS A 275 -4.92 -8.43 -8.10
N PHE A 276 -5.74 -8.82 -9.08
CA PHE A 276 -5.89 -8.06 -10.32
C PHE A 276 -6.99 -7.02 -10.15
N SER A 277 -6.61 -5.75 -10.16
CA SER A 277 -7.55 -4.65 -9.93
C SER A 277 -7.95 -3.96 -11.23
N ARG A 278 -9.23 -3.58 -11.32
CA ARG A 278 -9.77 -2.79 -12.43
C ARG A 278 -9.32 -1.33 -12.36
N PHE A 279 -8.76 -0.86 -13.47
CA PHE A 279 -8.49 0.55 -13.70
C PHE A 279 -9.75 1.30 -14.17
N PHE A 280 -9.86 2.55 -13.71
CA PHE A 280 -10.83 3.52 -14.21
C PHE A 280 -10.07 4.76 -14.71
N PRO A 281 -10.45 5.34 -15.87
CA PRO A 281 -9.78 6.50 -16.46
C PRO A 281 -9.73 7.69 -15.50
N MET A 282 -8.51 8.16 -15.21
CA MET A 282 -8.29 9.31 -14.34
C MET A 282 -6.88 9.89 -14.49
N TYR A 283 -6.66 11.05 -13.88
CA TYR A 283 -5.40 11.79 -13.88
C TYR A 283 -4.85 12.00 -15.30
N LYS A 284 -3.70 11.42 -15.65
CA LYS A 284 -3.05 11.60 -16.95
C LYS A 284 -3.48 10.57 -18.00
N LEU A 285 -4.35 9.63 -17.63
CA LEU A 285 -4.90 8.59 -18.50
C LEU A 285 -6.44 8.64 -18.52
N ALA A 286 -7.00 9.85 -18.42
CA ALA A 286 -8.45 10.06 -18.44
C ALA A 286 -9.09 9.79 -19.82
N ASP A 287 -8.26 9.72 -20.86
CA ASP A 287 -8.61 9.42 -22.26
C ASP A 287 -8.73 7.91 -22.56
N LEU A 288 -8.30 7.05 -21.64
CA LEU A 288 -8.46 5.60 -21.78
C LEU A 288 -9.88 5.14 -21.43
N TYR A 289 -10.14 3.85 -21.63
CA TYR A 289 -11.35 3.17 -21.16
C TYR A 289 -11.06 2.38 -19.87
N PRO A 290 -12.07 2.07 -19.03
CA PRO A 290 -11.88 1.18 -17.88
C PRO A 290 -11.42 -0.20 -18.33
N THR A 291 -10.62 -0.90 -17.53
CA THR A 291 -10.21 -2.28 -17.87
C THR A 291 -11.44 -3.14 -18.13
N PRO A 292 -11.49 -3.86 -19.27
CA PRO A 292 -12.54 -4.85 -19.50
C PRO A 292 -12.51 -5.91 -18.42
N VAL A 293 -13.69 -6.34 -17.96
CA VAL A 293 -13.79 -7.42 -16.95
C VAL A 293 -13.18 -8.71 -17.49
N GLU A 294 -13.34 -8.98 -18.78
CA GLU A 294 -12.73 -10.12 -19.47
C GLU A 294 -11.21 -10.14 -19.35
N SER A 295 -10.53 -9.00 -19.45
CA SER A 295 -9.08 -8.92 -19.25
C SER A 295 -8.67 -9.35 -17.84
N LEU A 296 -9.45 -8.99 -16.82
CA LEU A 296 -9.21 -9.37 -15.42
C LEU A 296 -9.46 -10.88 -15.21
N LEU A 297 -10.52 -11.42 -15.82
CA LEU A 297 -10.82 -12.86 -15.79
C LEU A 297 -9.72 -13.68 -16.45
N ASN A 298 -9.22 -13.23 -17.60
CA ASN A 298 -8.10 -13.86 -18.30
C ASN A 298 -6.80 -13.81 -17.48
N ALA A 299 -6.49 -12.65 -16.86
CA ALA A 299 -5.35 -12.53 -15.96
C ALA A 299 -5.45 -13.47 -14.76
N ARG A 300 -6.64 -13.57 -14.14
CA ARG A 300 -6.91 -14.51 -13.04
C ARG A 300 -6.71 -15.96 -13.48
N LYS A 301 -7.23 -16.33 -14.65
CA LYS A 301 -7.04 -17.68 -15.21
C LYS A 301 -5.56 -17.99 -15.38
N ILE A 302 -4.78 -17.08 -15.96
CA ILE A 302 -3.33 -17.24 -16.15
C ILE A 302 -2.63 -17.47 -14.81
N ALA A 303 -2.91 -16.65 -13.79
CA ALA A 303 -2.29 -16.82 -12.48
C ALA A 303 -2.58 -18.20 -11.85
N ILE A 304 -3.80 -18.72 -12.01
CA ILE A 304 -4.18 -20.06 -11.55
C ILE A 304 -3.47 -21.15 -12.38
N ASP A 305 -3.38 -20.99 -13.70
CA ASP A 305 -2.64 -21.90 -14.59
C ASP A 305 -1.16 -21.99 -14.19
N GLU A 306 -0.58 -20.84 -13.80
CA GLU A 306 0.78 -20.69 -13.22
C GLU A 306 0.83 -21.03 -11.71
N LYS A 307 -0.15 -21.80 -11.22
CA LYS A 307 -0.19 -22.45 -9.90
C LYS A 307 -0.36 -21.54 -8.69
N LEU A 308 -0.68 -20.25 -8.86
CA LEU A 308 -1.04 -19.39 -7.74
C LEU A 308 -2.41 -19.82 -7.16
N LYS A 309 -2.46 -20.06 -5.85
CA LYS A 309 -3.66 -20.60 -5.17
C LYS A 309 -4.72 -19.54 -4.89
N PHE A 310 -4.29 -18.31 -4.59
CA PHE A 310 -5.16 -17.24 -4.13
C PHE A 310 -5.09 -16.06 -5.10
N VAL A 311 -6.06 -15.98 -6.00
CA VAL A 311 -6.13 -14.94 -7.03
C VAL A 311 -7.49 -14.28 -7.02
N TYR A 312 -7.48 -12.97 -6.81
CA TYR A 312 -8.66 -12.14 -6.61
C TYR A 312 -8.79 -11.11 -7.73
N ILE A 313 -10.03 -10.71 -8.01
CA ILE A 313 -10.32 -9.57 -8.87
C ILE A 313 -10.92 -8.46 -8.00
N GLY A 314 -10.27 -7.30 -8.01
CA GLY A 314 -10.68 -6.13 -7.26
C GLY A 314 -11.32 -5.06 -8.14
N ASN A 315 -12.02 -4.11 -7.51
CA ASN A 315 -12.64 -2.96 -8.17
C ASN A 315 -13.69 -3.32 -9.25
N VAL A 316 -14.32 -4.49 -9.14
CA VAL A 316 -15.46 -4.91 -9.96
C VAL A 316 -16.60 -5.26 -9.01
N PRO A 317 -17.72 -4.52 -9.03
CA PRO A 317 -18.91 -4.93 -8.28
C PRO A 317 -19.38 -6.32 -8.69
N ASP A 318 -19.94 -7.07 -7.74
CA ASP A 318 -20.58 -8.37 -7.95
C ASP A 318 -19.68 -9.50 -8.51
N ILE A 319 -18.35 -9.32 -8.47
CA ILE A 319 -17.41 -10.40 -8.78
C ILE A 319 -17.09 -11.21 -7.53
N ASP A 320 -16.94 -12.52 -7.68
CA ASP A 320 -16.52 -13.40 -6.59
C ASP A 320 -15.11 -13.02 -6.11
N SER A 321 -15.04 -12.59 -4.85
CA SER A 321 -13.82 -12.22 -4.13
C SER A 321 -13.63 -13.05 -2.86
N ASN A 322 -14.32 -14.20 -2.77
CA ASN A 322 -14.27 -15.11 -1.64
C ASN A 322 -12.96 -15.88 -1.60
N THR A 323 -12.55 -16.26 -0.39
CA THR A 323 -11.45 -17.20 -0.18
C THR A 323 -12.00 -18.61 -0.05
N TYR A 324 -11.49 -19.52 -0.88
CA TYR A 324 -11.83 -20.95 -0.85
C TYR A 324 -10.61 -21.77 -0.44
N CYS A 325 -10.86 -22.93 0.17
CA CYS A 325 -9.80 -23.87 0.49
C CYS A 325 -9.08 -24.33 -0.79
N PRO A 326 -7.74 -24.27 -0.86
CA PRO A 326 -7.01 -24.66 -2.07
C PRO A 326 -7.11 -26.17 -2.37
N SER A 327 -7.44 -27.00 -1.36
CA SER A 327 -7.60 -28.44 -1.50
C SER A 327 -9.04 -28.84 -1.80
N CYS A 328 -9.97 -28.66 -0.86
CA CYS A 328 -11.35 -29.15 -0.99
C CYS A 328 -12.34 -28.13 -1.56
N ARG A 329 -11.89 -26.91 -1.91
CA ARG A 329 -12.71 -25.82 -2.48
C ARG A 329 -13.86 -25.31 -1.60
N LYS A 330 -13.94 -25.73 -0.33
CA LYS A 330 -14.91 -25.18 0.63
C LYS A 330 -14.74 -23.67 0.79
N LEU A 331 -15.85 -22.94 0.91
CA LEU A 331 -15.85 -21.50 1.20
C LEU A 331 -15.31 -21.26 2.62
N LEU A 332 -14.27 -20.43 2.73
CA LEU A 332 -13.60 -20.13 4.00
C LEU A 332 -13.89 -18.71 4.48
N VAL A 333 -13.83 -17.75 3.56
CA VAL A 333 -14.14 -16.34 3.82
C VAL A 333 -15.06 -15.85 2.71
N GLU A 334 -16.30 -15.49 3.06
CA GLU A 334 -17.23 -14.82 2.17
C GLU A 334 -16.96 -13.31 2.18
N ARG A 335 -16.97 -12.66 1.01
CA ARG A 335 -16.85 -11.21 0.86
C ARG A 335 -17.99 -10.66 0.03
N LYS A 336 -18.67 -9.66 0.59
CA LYS A 336 -19.71 -8.86 -0.08
C LYS A 336 -19.28 -7.40 -0.01
N GLY A 337 -18.63 -6.92 -1.07
CA GLY A 337 -17.94 -5.62 -1.05
C GLY A 337 -16.79 -5.65 -0.06
N TYR A 338 -16.82 -4.77 0.95
CA TYR A 338 -15.81 -4.71 2.00
C TYR A 338 -16.21 -5.43 3.30
N ILE A 339 -17.33 -6.14 3.31
CA ILE A 339 -17.74 -6.95 4.45
C ILE A 339 -17.21 -8.36 4.22
N ALA A 340 -16.37 -8.84 5.15
CA ALA A 340 -15.88 -10.22 5.13
C ALA A 340 -16.44 -11.00 6.31
N THR A 341 -16.86 -12.24 6.05
CA THR A 341 -17.36 -13.19 7.06
C THR A 341 -16.54 -14.48 6.97
N THR A 342 -15.89 -14.85 8.06
CA THR A 342 -15.13 -16.10 8.17
C THR A 342 -16.06 -17.24 8.59
N HIS A 343 -15.98 -18.39 7.91
CA HIS A 343 -16.85 -19.54 8.15
C HIS A 343 -16.08 -20.76 8.69
N ASP A 344 -15.35 -21.44 7.81
CA ASP A 344 -14.77 -22.77 8.07
C ASP A 344 -13.24 -22.72 8.25
N LEU A 345 -12.75 -21.67 8.91
CA LEU A 345 -11.33 -21.48 9.16
C LEU A 345 -11.03 -21.54 10.65
N LYS A 346 -10.33 -22.60 11.08
CA LYS A 346 -9.96 -22.82 12.49
C LYS A 346 -8.44 -22.86 12.60
N GLY A 347 -7.86 -21.93 13.36
CA GLY A 347 -6.40 -21.88 13.56
C GLY A 347 -5.60 -21.73 12.26
N GLY A 348 -6.19 -21.12 11.22
CA GLY A 348 -5.57 -21.02 9.88
C GLY A 348 -5.71 -22.26 9.01
N CYS A 349 -6.43 -23.29 9.45
CA CYS A 349 -6.70 -24.49 8.67
C CYS A 349 -8.17 -24.56 8.23
N CYS A 350 -8.41 -25.16 7.05
CA CYS A 350 -9.74 -25.48 6.58
C CYS A 350 -10.38 -26.54 7.50
N ALA A 351 -11.52 -26.21 8.10
CA ALA A 351 -12.24 -27.12 8.98
C ALA A 351 -12.78 -28.38 8.27
N GLY A 352 -12.92 -28.34 6.94
CA GLY A 352 -13.43 -29.46 6.14
C GLY A 352 -12.40 -30.54 5.79
N CYS A 353 -11.13 -30.17 5.57
CA CYS A 353 -10.10 -31.11 5.10
C CYS A 353 -8.74 -30.97 5.82
N GLY A 354 -8.62 -30.07 6.79
CA GLY A 354 -7.40 -29.86 7.57
C GLY A 354 -6.27 -29.13 6.84
N THR A 355 -6.43 -28.79 5.55
CA THR A 355 -5.40 -28.06 4.79
C THR A 355 -5.12 -26.69 5.40
N GLU A 356 -3.85 -26.40 5.65
CA GLU A 356 -3.39 -25.07 6.05
C GLU A 356 -3.67 -24.05 4.94
N VAL A 357 -4.21 -22.90 5.33
CA VAL A 357 -4.53 -21.80 4.44
C VAL A 357 -3.64 -20.65 4.85
N SER A 358 -2.68 -20.28 4.00
CA SER A 358 -1.72 -19.24 4.35
C SER A 358 -2.42 -17.90 4.59
N GLY A 359 -2.12 -17.27 5.72
CA GLY A 359 -2.68 -15.98 6.13
C GLY A 359 -2.49 -15.71 7.61
N MET A 360 -2.80 -14.49 8.03
CA MET A 360 -2.94 -14.09 9.41
C MET A 360 -4.44 -14.06 9.75
N TRP A 361 -4.92 -15.05 10.48
CA TRP A 361 -6.36 -15.26 10.67
C TRP A 361 -6.88 -14.94 12.07
N ASN A 362 -5.98 -14.90 13.06
CA ASN A 362 -6.31 -14.64 14.46
C ASN A 362 -5.41 -13.52 14.99
N LEU A 363 -6.01 -12.54 15.65
CA LEU A 363 -5.36 -11.38 16.26
C LEU A 363 -5.24 -11.54 17.77
#